data_AF-A0A0Q4J527-F1
#
_entry.id   AF-A0A0Q4J527-F1
#
_cell.length_a   1.000
_cell.length_b   1.000
_cell.length_c   1.000
_cell.angle_alpha   90.00
_cell.angle_beta   90.00
_cell.angle_gamma   90.00
#
_symmetry.space_group_name_H-M   'P 1'
#
loop_
_entity.id
_entity.type
_entity.pdbx_description
1 polymer ?
#
loop_
_entity_poly.entity_id
_entity_poly.type
_entity_poly.pdbx_seq_one_letter_code
_entity_poly.pdbx_strand_id
1 'polypeptide(L)'
;MIERLVAIMARLRDPVEGCDWDRVQTWSTIAPYTIEEAYEVADAIERNDPGDLKDELGDLLLQVVFHSRIAEEAGAFTLADVVTSIADKMERRHPHIFGDVEQSPGWEAIKAQERSAKSDSSALAGVALGLPALSRADKLQKRAGRVGFDWPDASGPLAKVHEEIEEVREAPSEKLAEEVGDLLFAVTNWARHLGVDAESALRAGNLKFEARFRAIEDLGGDAFAGMTLDQKEELWQVVKRRGG
;
A
#
# COMPACT_ATOMS: atom_id res chain seq x y z
N MET A 1 -28.75 4.37 -4.08
CA MET A 1 -27.87 5.52 -3.76
C MET A 1 -26.60 5.56 -4.63
N ILE A 2 -25.99 4.42 -4.98
CA ILE A 2 -24.79 4.38 -5.85
C ILE A 2 -25.11 4.70 -7.33
N GLU A 3 -26.36 4.52 -7.75
CA GLU A 3 -26.81 4.74 -9.13
C GLU A 3 -26.65 6.20 -9.56
N ARG A 4 -26.75 7.14 -8.61
CA ARG A 4 -26.48 8.55 -8.89
C ARG A 4 -25.03 8.77 -9.30
N LEU A 5 -24.07 8.15 -8.58
CA LEU A 5 -22.65 8.27 -8.90
C LEU A 5 -22.33 7.62 -10.26
N VAL A 6 -22.91 6.44 -10.52
CA VAL A 6 -22.80 5.76 -11.82
C VAL A 6 -23.34 6.64 -12.95
N ALA A 7 -24.51 7.25 -12.77
CA ALA A 7 -25.10 8.13 -13.77
C ALA A 7 -24.27 9.41 -14.00
N ILE A 8 -23.67 9.96 -12.95
CA ILE A 8 -22.72 11.09 -13.05
C ILE A 8 -21.52 10.66 -13.90
N MET A 9 -20.89 9.52 -13.58
CA MET A 9 -19.72 9.04 -14.32
C MET A 9 -20.04 8.74 -15.79
N ALA A 10 -21.19 8.11 -16.06
CA ALA A 10 -21.66 7.87 -17.42
C ALA A 10 -21.84 9.17 -18.21
N ARG A 11 -22.36 10.23 -17.57
CA ARG A 11 -22.48 11.56 -18.18
C ARG A 11 -21.13 12.23 -18.39
N LEU A 12 -20.23 12.16 -17.41
CA LEU A 12 -18.88 12.73 -17.51
C LEU A 12 -18.08 12.09 -18.64
N ARG A 13 -18.28 10.79 -18.89
CA ARG A 13 -17.60 10.05 -19.96
C ARG A 13 -18.42 9.92 -21.25
N ASP A 14 -19.55 10.63 -21.37
CA ASP A 14 -20.34 10.61 -22.60
C ASP A 14 -19.47 11.03 -23.81
N PRO A 15 -19.51 10.29 -24.93
CA PRO A 15 -18.60 10.55 -26.05
C PRO A 15 -18.84 11.90 -26.75
N VAL A 16 -20.00 12.53 -26.55
CA VAL A 16 -20.41 13.79 -27.20
C VAL A 16 -20.48 14.94 -26.19
N GLU A 17 -21.16 14.73 -25.06
CA GLU A 17 -21.43 15.79 -24.07
C GLU A 17 -20.57 15.67 -22.80
N GLY A 18 -19.68 14.67 -22.74
CA GLY A 18 -18.83 14.42 -21.58
C GLY A 18 -17.71 15.44 -21.41
N CYS A 19 -17.10 15.41 -20.24
CA CYS A 19 -15.94 16.22 -19.89
C CYS A 19 -14.71 15.72 -20.68
N ASP A 20 -13.97 16.65 -21.28
CA ASP A 20 -12.79 16.32 -22.10
C ASP A 20 -11.73 15.57 -21.30
N TRP A 21 -11.52 15.93 -20.03
CA TRP A 21 -10.57 15.23 -19.17
C TRP A 21 -11.04 13.82 -18.88
N ASP A 22 -12.29 13.62 -18.47
CA ASP A 22 -12.81 12.31 -18.10
C ASP A 22 -12.83 11.35 -19.30
N ARG A 23 -13.23 11.82 -20.48
CA ARG A 23 -13.36 11.00 -21.70
C ARG A 23 -12.04 10.38 -22.16
N VAL A 24 -10.93 11.10 -22.03
CA VAL A 24 -9.62 10.61 -22.51
C VAL A 24 -8.94 9.65 -21.54
N GLN A 25 -9.48 9.48 -20.33
CA GLN A 25 -8.89 8.58 -19.34
C GLN A 25 -9.04 7.10 -19.73
N THR A 26 -8.03 6.33 -19.36
CA THR A 26 -7.92 4.88 -19.55
C THR A 26 -7.64 4.20 -18.21
N TRP A 27 -7.73 2.87 -18.13
CA TRP A 27 -7.35 2.13 -16.92
C TRP A 27 -5.94 2.49 -16.43
N SER A 28 -4.98 2.65 -17.34
CA SER A 28 -3.60 2.98 -16.98
C SER A 28 -3.44 4.40 -16.44
N THR A 29 -4.23 5.37 -16.93
CA THR A 29 -4.14 6.76 -16.45
C THR A 29 -4.86 6.96 -15.13
N ILE A 30 -5.88 6.14 -14.82
CA ILE A 30 -6.62 6.20 -13.56
C ILE A 30 -5.96 5.37 -12.43
N ALA A 31 -5.16 4.35 -12.77
CA ALA A 31 -4.54 3.47 -11.79
C ALA A 31 -3.70 4.19 -10.71
N PRO A 32 -2.88 5.24 -11.01
CA PRO A 32 -2.16 5.99 -10.00
C PRO A 32 -3.07 6.65 -8.97
N TYR A 33 -4.16 7.29 -9.40
CA TYR A 33 -5.13 7.92 -8.50
C TYR A 33 -5.79 6.88 -7.57
N THR A 34 -6.05 5.66 -8.06
CA THR A 34 -6.56 4.58 -7.19
C THR A 34 -5.61 4.23 -6.05
N ILE A 35 -4.31 4.35 -6.27
CA ILE A 35 -3.29 4.10 -5.24
C ILE A 35 -3.23 5.29 -4.27
N GLU A 36 -3.30 6.50 -4.79
CA GLU A 36 -3.34 7.76 -4.03
C GLU A 36 -4.52 7.78 -3.04
N GLU A 37 -5.76 7.57 -3.51
CA GLU A 37 -6.92 7.58 -2.61
C GLU A 37 -6.86 6.47 -1.54
N ALA A 38 -6.26 5.32 -1.87
CA ALA A 38 -6.07 4.25 -0.90
C ALA A 38 -5.09 4.66 0.21
N TYR A 39 -4.13 5.53 -0.10
CA TYR A 39 -3.23 6.12 0.88
C TYR A 39 -3.88 7.23 1.69
N GLU A 40 -4.67 8.10 1.07
CA GLU A 40 -5.41 9.15 1.80
C GLU A 40 -6.43 8.53 2.78
N VAL A 41 -7.12 7.45 2.39
CA VAL A 41 -7.94 6.66 3.34
C VAL A 41 -7.12 6.15 4.52
N ALA A 42 -5.89 5.67 4.28
CA ALA A 42 -5.02 5.18 5.36
C ALA A 42 -4.58 6.33 6.28
N ASP A 43 -4.22 7.49 5.71
CA ASP A 43 -3.84 8.69 6.46
C ASP A 43 -5.00 9.22 7.32
N ALA A 44 -6.21 9.31 6.77
CA ALA A 44 -7.40 9.72 7.52
C ALA A 44 -7.69 8.78 8.72
N ILE A 45 -7.47 7.48 8.56
CA ILE A 45 -7.57 6.50 9.66
C ILE A 45 -6.48 6.76 10.71
N GLU A 46 -5.23 7.00 10.30
CA GLU A 46 -4.11 7.27 11.21
C GLU A 46 -4.32 8.55 12.02
N ARG A 47 -4.92 9.58 11.42
CA ARG A 47 -5.32 10.82 12.10
C ARG A 47 -6.58 10.68 12.95
N ASN A 48 -7.28 9.54 12.87
CA ASN A 48 -8.58 9.30 13.50
C ASN A 48 -9.60 10.40 13.14
N ASP A 49 -9.60 10.81 11.87
CA ASP A 49 -10.48 11.85 11.33
C ASP A 49 -11.64 11.22 10.55
N PRO A 50 -12.83 11.07 11.17
CA PRO A 50 -13.96 10.43 10.51
C PRO A 50 -14.60 11.29 9.40
N GLY A 51 -14.36 12.61 9.42
CA GLY A 51 -14.86 13.50 8.38
C GLY A 51 -14.09 13.27 7.09
N ASP A 52 -12.78 13.33 7.19
CA ASP A 52 -11.87 13.10 6.07
C ASP A 52 -11.96 11.66 5.56
N LEU A 53 -12.00 10.67 6.46
CA LEU A 53 -12.15 9.26 6.09
C LEU A 53 -13.39 9.03 5.21
N LYS A 54 -14.49 9.74 5.47
CA LYS A 54 -15.69 9.62 4.66
C LYS A 54 -15.50 10.16 3.25
N ASP A 55 -14.79 11.28 3.12
CA ASP A 55 -14.54 11.92 1.83
C ASP A 55 -13.56 11.06 1.01
N GLU A 56 -12.47 10.59 1.62
CA GLU A 56 -11.47 9.71 0.97
C GLU A 56 -12.04 8.34 0.57
N LEU A 57 -12.95 7.77 1.37
CA LEU A 57 -13.69 6.55 0.97
C LEU A 57 -14.61 6.82 -0.23
N GLY A 58 -15.12 8.05 -0.35
CA GLY A 58 -15.90 8.51 -1.49
C GLY A 58 -15.05 8.59 -2.76
N ASP A 59 -13.85 9.15 -2.66
CA ASP A 59 -12.92 9.28 -3.78
C ASP A 59 -12.37 7.91 -4.19
N LEU A 60 -12.05 7.03 -3.25
CA LEU A 60 -11.70 5.64 -3.56
C LEU A 60 -12.86 4.90 -4.26
N LEU A 61 -14.11 5.13 -3.83
CA LEU A 61 -15.29 4.58 -4.51
C LEU A 61 -15.46 5.14 -5.93
N LEU A 62 -15.18 6.44 -6.13
CA LEU A 62 -15.18 7.07 -7.45
C LEU A 62 -14.24 6.33 -8.39
N GLN A 63 -13.02 5.98 -7.95
CA GLN A 63 -12.07 5.23 -8.78
C GLN A 63 -12.62 3.86 -9.21
N VAL A 64 -13.31 3.13 -8.32
CA VAL A 64 -13.96 1.84 -8.65
C VAL A 64 -15.04 2.03 -9.72
N VAL A 65 -15.87 3.07 -9.59
CA VAL A 65 -16.91 3.40 -10.57
C VAL A 65 -16.28 3.81 -11.91
N PHE A 66 -15.21 4.59 -11.89
CA PHE A 66 -14.49 5.04 -13.08
C PHE A 66 -13.93 3.86 -13.88
N HIS A 67 -13.17 2.96 -13.24
CA HIS A 67 -12.63 1.75 -13.89
C HIS A 67 -13.74 0.85 -14.43
N SER A 68 -14.84 0.71 -13.68
CA SER A 68 -16.01 -0.07 -14.11
C SER A 68 -16.69 0.55 -15.32
N ARG A 69 -16.74 1.89 -15.41
CA ARG A 69 -17.31 2.58 -16.57
C ARG A 69 -16.45 2.39 -17.82
N ILE A 70 -15.12 2.52 -17.70
CA ILE A 70 -14.19 2.22 -18.80
C ILE A 70 -14.36 0.75 -19.26
N ALA A 71 -14.54 -0.19 -18.31
CA ALA A 71 -14.75 -1.59 -18.62
C ALA A 71 -16.06 -1.86 -19.36
N GLU A 72 -17.13 -1.17 -18.95
CA GLU A 72 -18.44 -1.26 -19.59
C GLU A 72 -18.39 -0.73 -21.03
N GLU A 73 -17.72 0.41 -21.25
CA GLU A 73 -17.49 1.00 -22.58
C GLU A 73 -16.70 0.06 -23.50
N ALA A 74 -15.79 -0.73 -22.93
CA ALA A 74 -15.03 -1.76 -23.64
C ALA A 74 -15.79 -3.09 -23.80
N GLY A 75 -17.02 -3.22 -23.26
CA GLY A 75 -17.80 -4.45 -23.27
C GLY A 75 -17.20 -5.60 -22.43
N ALA A 76 -16.35 -5.28 -21.45
CA ALA A 76 -15.64 -6.27 -20.64
C ALA A 76 -16.45 -6.71 -19.41
N PHE A 77 -16.90 -5.78 -18.58
CA PHE A 77 -17.73 -6.02 -17.39
C PHE A 77 -18.35 -4.71 -16.90
N THR A 78 -19.32 -4.80 -16.00
CA THR A 78 -20.02 -3.68 -15.38
C THR A 78 -19.69 -3.53 -13.90
N LEU A 79 -20.08 -2.41 -13.28
CA LEU A 79 -20.00 -2.25 -11.82
C LEU A 79 -20.81 -3.33 -11.08
N ALA A 80 -21.94 -3.76 -11.64
CA ALA A 80 -22.75 -4.82 -11.04
C ALA A 80 -22.00 -6.16 -11.00
N ASP A 81 -21.22 -6.47 -12.03
CA ASP A 81 -20.36 -7.66 -12.06
C ASP A 81 -19.25 -7.58 -10.99
N VAL A 82 -18.66 -6.39 -10.79
CA VAL A 82 -17.65 -6.16 -9.72
C VAL A 82 -18.26 -6.42 -8.34
N VAL A 83 -19.43 -5.85 -8.06
CA VAL A 83 -20.15 -6.01 -6.79
C VAL A 83 -20.55 -7.48 -6.56
N THR A 84 -21.06 -8.15 -7.59
CA THR A 84 -21.44 -9.56 -7.53
C THR A 84 -20.21 -10.43 -7.23
N SER A 85 -19.11 -10.21 -7.95
CA SER A 85 -17.85 -10.94 -7.77
C SER A 85 -17.27 -10.83 -6.36
N ILE A 86 -17.36 -9.65 -5.72
CA ILE A 86 -16.91 -9.49 -4.33
C ILE A 86 -17.91 -10.08 -3.33
N ALA A 87 -19.21 -9.95 -3.55
CA ALA A 87 -20.25 -10.53 -2.70
C ALA A 87 -20.15 -12.06 -2.65
N ASP A 88 -20.16 -12.74 -3.81
CA ASP A 88 -20.01 -14.19 -3.92
C ASP A 88 -18.72 -14.68 -3.24
N LYS A 89 -17.64 -13.90 -3.39
CA LYS A 89 -16.34 -14.21 -2.78
C LYS A 89 -16.38 -14.05 -1.26
N MET A 90 -17.09 -13.06 -0.73
CA MET A 90 -17.23 -12.88 0.72
C MET A 90 -18.11 -13.97 1.32
N GLU A 91 -19.22 -14.33 0.70
CA GLU A 91 -20.08 -15.43 1.15
C GLU A 91 -19.32 -16.76 1.16
N ARG A 92 -18.63 -17.08 0.06
CA ARG A 92 -17.80 -18.29 -0.03
C ARG A 92 -16.65 -18.33 0.99
N ARG A 93 -16.13 -17.17 1.42
CA ARG A 93 -15.05 -17.07 2.42
C ARG A 93 -15.55 -17.14 3.86
N HIS A 94 -16.84 -16.96 4.09
CA HIS A 94 -17.43 -16.97 5.42
C HIS A 94 -18.59 -17.96 5.50
N PRO A 95 -18.35 -19.25 5.21
CA PRO A 95 -19.40 -20.27 5.23
C PRO A 95 -19.92 -20.55 6.65
N HIS A 96 -19.24 -20.03 7.68
CA HIS A 96 -19.69 -20.06 9.07
C HIS A 96 -20.66 -18.92 9.44
N ILE A 97 -20.76 -17.91 8.58
CA ILE A 97 -21.75 -16.83 8.72
C ILE A 97 -22.91 -17.03 7.73
N PHE A 98 -22.59 -17.43 6.48
CA PHE A 98 -23.56 -17.52 5.38
C PHE A 98 -23.90 -18.96 4.96
N GLY A 99 -23.38 -19.97 5.65
CA GLY A 99 -23.65 -21.38 5.39
C GLY A 99 -23.78 -22.19 6.67
N ASP A 100 -23.68 -23.52 6.56
CA ASP A 100 -24.00 -24.47 7.65
C ASP A 100 -22.78 -25.02 8.42
N VAL A 101 -21.62 -24.36 8.34
CA VAL A 101 -20.38 -24.87 8.96
C VAL A 101 -20.11 -24.15 10.27
N GLU A 102 -19.97 -24.88 11.38
CA GLU A 102 -19.77 -24.29 12.71
C GLU A 102 -18.48 -23.47 12.87
N GLN A 103 -17.45 -23.76 12.07
CA GLN A 103 -16.14 -23.09 12.17
C GLN A 103 -15.60 -22.70 10.80
N SER A 104 -14.95 -21.53 10.76
CA SER A 104 -14.25 -21.06 9.57
C SER A 104 -13.09 -22.01 9.23
N PRO A 105 -12.97 -22.47 7.97
CA PRO A 105 -11.81 -23.28 7.54
C PRO A 105 -10.47 -22.50 7.60
N GLY A 106 -10.48 -21.25 8.05
CA GLY A 106 -9.32 -20.38 8.16
C GLY A 106 -9.10 -19.59 6.86
N TRP A 107 -8.84 -18.30 6.99
CA TRP A 107 -8.67 -17.37 5.85
C TRP A 107 -7.61 -17.85 4.82
N GLU A 108 -6.56 -18.51 5.31
CA GLU A 108 -5.45 -18.99 4.49
C GLU A 108 -5.81 -20.23 3.65
N ALA A 109 -6.59 -21.17 4.20
CA ALA A 109 -7.02 -22.37 3.47
C ALA A 109 -7.94 -22.01 2.30
N ILE A 110 -8.86 -21.05 2.52
CA ILE A 110 -9.79 -20.59 1.48
C ILE A 110 -9.03 -19.88 0.35
N LYS A 111 -8.03 -19.04 0.69
CA LYS A 111 -7.18 -18.42 -0.33
C LYS A 111 -6.31 -19.43 -1.08
N ALA A 112 -5.96 -20.58 -0.48
CA ALA A 112 -5.17 -21.62 -1.15
C ALA A 112 -5.99 -22.34 -2.23
N GLN A 113 -7.24 -22.72 -1.92
CA GLN A 113 -8.16 -23.33 -2.90
C GLN A 113 -8.47 -22.41 -4.09
N GLU A 114 -8.52 -21.09 -3.89
CA GLU A 114 -8.72 -20.13 -4.99
C GLU A 114 -7.52 -20.03 -5.95
N ARG A 115 -6.32 -20.37 -5.48
CA ARG A 115 -5.09 -20.26 -6.29
C ARG A 115 -4.85 -21.47 -7.18
N SER A 116 -5.29 -22.66 -6.79
CA SER A 116 -5.15 -23.87 -7.62
C SER A 116 -5.94 -23.78 -8.94
N ALA A 117 -6.78 -22.77 -9.11
CA ALA A 117 -7.50 -22.48 -10.36
C ALA A 117 -6.76 -21.52 -11.31
N LYS A 118 -5.56 -21.01 -10.96
CA LYS A 118 -4.75 -20.10 -11.79
C LYS A 118 -3.55 -20.81 -12.42
N SER A 119 -3.09 -20.33 -13.57
CA SER A 119 -2.06 -21.00 -14.41
C SER A 119 -0.63 -20.94 -13.86
N ASP A 120 -0.35 -20.06 -12.89
CA ASP A 120 0.96 -19.95 -12.25
C ASP A 120 1.00 -20.79 -10.96
N SER A 121 1.79 -21.86 -10.98
CA SER A 121 1.97 -22.80 -9.88
C SER A 121 3.01 -22.35 -8.84
N SER A 122 3.66 -21.19 -9.05
CA SER A 122 4.64 -20.67 -8.09
C SER A 122 4.01 -20.37 -6.74
N ALA A 123 4.75 -20.61 -5.65
CA ALA A 123 4.37 -20.19 -4.31
C ALA A 123 4.16 -18.66 -4.22
N LEU A 124 4.81 -17.91 -5.11
CA LEU A 124 4.77 -16.45 -5.20
C LEU A 124 3.65 -15.94 -6.13
N ALA A 125 2.89 -16.83 -6.77
CA ALA A 125 1.83 -16.47 -7.71
C ALA A 125 0.79 -15.54 -7.07
N GLY A 126 0.40 -14.49 -7.81
CA GLY A 126 -0.65 -13.56 -7.42
C GLY A 126 -0.25 -12.45 -6.44
N VAL A 127 1.05 -12.21 -6.22
CA VAL A 127 1.51 -10.96 -5.58
C VAL A 127 1.46 -9.83 -6.62
N ALA A 128 0.59 -8.85 -6.40
CA ALA A 128 0.36 -7.75 -7.35
C ALA A 128 1.61 -6.90 -7.56
N LEU A 129 1.95 -6.62 -8.83
CA LEU A 129 3.14 -5.85 -9.22
C LEU A 129 3.04 -4.37 -8.82
N GLY A 130 1.84 -3.78 -8.89
CA GLY A 130 1.60 -2.39 -8.50
C GLY A 130 1.53 -2.14 -6.99
N LEU A 131 1.97 -3.11 -6.17
CA LEU A 131 2.09 -2.86 -4.73
C LEU A 131 3.33 -2.01 -4.45
N PRO A 132 3.27 -1.15 -3.43
CA PRO A 132 4.44 -0.47 -2.87
C PRO A 132 5.55 -1.49 -2.54
N ALA A 133 6.81 -1.07 -2.68
CA ALA A 133 7.94 -1.99 -2.66
C ALA A 133 8.06 -2.77 -1.34
N LEU A 134 7.90 -2.11 -0.19
CA LEU A 134 8.01 -2.78 1.13
C LEU A 134 6.81 -3.69 1.36
N SER A 135 5.61 -3.22 1.03
CA SER A 135 4.38 -4.04 1.06
C SER A 135 4.47 -5.29 0.16
N ARG A 136 5.12 -5.16 -1.00
CA ARG A 136 5.35 -6.28 -1.93
C ARG A 136 6.39 -7.26 -1.36
N ALA A 137 7.49 -6.75 -0.82
CA ALA A 137 8.53 -7.56 -0.17
C ALA A 137 7.97 -8.38 1.00
N ASP A 138 7.21 -7.76 1.90
CA ASP A 138 6.53 -8.47 2.99
C ASP A 138 5.63 -9.61 2.48
N LYS A 139 4.83 -9.34 1.44
CA LYS A 139 3.98 -10.39 0.83
C LYS A 139 4.80 -11.50 0.20
N LEU A 140 5.88 -11.20 -0.52
CA LEU A 140 6.76 -12.22 -1.11
C LEU A 140 7.37 -13.11 -0.01
N GLN A 141 7.83 -12.52 1.08
CA GLN A 141 8.41 -13.24 2.22
C GLN A 141 7.37 -14.11 2.94
N LYS A 142 6.17 -13.57 3.22
CA LYS A 142 5.04 -14.35 3.76
C LYS A 142 4.61 -15.50 2.85
N ARG A 143 4.86 -15.40 1.54
CA ARG A 143 4.57 -16.46 0.57
C ARG A 143 5.63 -17.54 0.58
N ALA A 144 6.90 -17.14 0.57
CA ALA A 144 8.03 -18.06 0.69
C ALA A 144 7.96 -18.86 2.01
N GLY A 145 7.60 -18.21 3.12
CA GLY A 145 7.48 -18.90 4.41
C GLY A 145 6.41 -19.99 4.46
N ARG A 146 5.36 -19.90 3.64
CA ARG A 146 4.31 -20.95 3.57
C ARG A 146 4.82 -22.27 3.01
N VAL A 147 5.90 -22.24 2.24
CA VAL A 147 6.56 -23.46 1.72
C VAL A 147 7.78 -23.84 2.55
N GLY A 148 7.91 -23.28 3.77
CA GLY A 148 8.99 -23.58 4.70
C GLY A 148 10.25 -22.75 4.51
N PHE A 149 10.23 -21.74 3.63
CA PHE A 149 11.36 -20.82 3.44
C PHE A 149 11.18 -19.58 4.34
N ASP A 150 11.33 -19.79 5.66
CA ASP A 150 11.29 -18.73 6.67
C ASP A 150 12.21 -19.06 7.85
N TRP A 151 12.61 -18.03 8.58
CA TRP A 151 13.31 -18.18 9.85
C TRP A 151 12.33 -18.49 10.99
N PRO A 152 12.79 -19.13 12.08
CA PRO A 152 11.94 -19.42 13.23
C PRO A 152 11.65 -18.18 14.09
N ASP A 153 12.52 -17.17 14.04
CA ASP A 153 12.41 -15.95 14.83
C ASP A 153 13.16 -14.77 14.17
N ALA A 154 13.08 -13.60 14.79
CA ALA A 154 13.64 -12.34 14.30
C ALA A 154 15.18 -12.28 14.29
N SER A 155 15.90 -13.20 14.95
CA SER A 155 17.37 -13.16 15.01
C SER A 155 18.03 -13.46 13.67
N GLY A 156 17.44 -14.37 12.89
CA GLY A 156 17.92 -14.72 11.55
C GLY A 156 17.85 -13.54 10.57
N PRO A 157 16.66 -12.91 10.40
CA PRO A 157 16.53 -11.70 9.61
C PRO A 157 17.43 -10.55 10.08
N LEU A 158 17.61 -10.37 11.40
CA LEU A 158 18.52 -9.35 11.94
C LEU A 158 19.98 -9.62 11.54
N ALA A 159 20.43 -10.88 11.62
CA ALA A 159 21.76 -11.26 11.16
C ALA A 159 21.94 -10.95 9.67
N LYS A 160 20.91 -11.23 8.84
CA LYS A 160 20.94 -10.89 7.41
C LYS A 160 21.00 -9.38 7.19
N VAL A 161 20.26 -8.57 7.96
CA VAL A 161 20.39 -7.09 7.89
C VAL A 161 21.84 -6.64 8.13
N HIS A 162 22.54 -7.23 9.10
CA HIS A 162 23.94 -6.91 9.35
C HIS A 162 24.87 -7.35 8.20
N GLU A 163 24.62 -8.51 7.60
CA GLU A 163 25.32 -8.99 6.40
C GLU A 163 25.15 -8.01 5.23
N GLU A 164 23.91 -7.63 4.90
CA GLU A 164 23.61 -6.69 3.79
C GLU A 164 24.25 -5.30 4.00
N ILE A 165 24.39 -4.84 5.25
CA ILE A 165 25.09 -3.58 5.56
C ILE A 165 26.57 -3.67 5.15
N GLU A 166 27.22 -4.81 5.39
CA GLU A 166 28.61 -4.99 4.99
C GLU A 166 28.73 -5.21 3.47
N GLU A 167 27.77 -5.90 2.83
CA GLU A 167 27.72 -6.02 1.37
C GLU A 167 27.60 -4.64 0.70
N VAL A 168 26.71 -3.76 1.17
CA VAL A 168 26.60 -2.37 0.70
C VAL A 168 27.90 -1.58 0.88
N ARG A 169 28.65 -1.81 1.97
CA ARG A 169 29.92 -1.11 2.25
C ARG A 169 31.04 -1.53 1.31
N GLU A 170 31.07 -2.81 0.95
CA GLU A 170 32.09 -3.40 0.09
C GLU A 170 31.70 -3.33 -1.41
N ALA A 171 30.44 -2.99 -1.71
CA ALA A 171 29.90 -2.96 -3.06
C ALA A 171 30.65 -1.99 -3.99
N PRO A 172 31.07 -2.45 -5.18
CA PRO A 172 31.49 -1.54 -6.23
C PRO A 172 30.25 -0.78 -6.78
N SER A 173 30.49 0.36 -7.45
CA SER A 173 29.43 1.29 -7.85
C SER A 173 28.33 0.66 -8.70
N GLU A 174 28.66 -0.33 -9.52
CA GLU A 174 27.74 -1.04 -10.41
C GLU A 174 26.79 -2.00 -9.67
N LYS A 175 27.15 -2.44 -8.46
CA LYS A 175 26.33 -3.32 -7.62
C LYS A 175 25.62 -2.61 -6.49
N LEU A 176 26.04 -1.39 -6.13
CA LEU A 176 25.52 -0.67 -4.97
C LEU A 176 23.98 -0.59 -4.94
N ALA A 177 23.33 -0.42 -6.08
CA ALA A 177 21.86 -0.37 -6.15
C ALA A 177 21.20 -1.72 -5.84
N GLU A 178 21.83 -2.83 -6.23
CA GLU A 178 21.38 -4.19 -5.93
C GLU A 178 21.49 -4.45 -4.41
N GLU A 179 22.66 -4.20 -3.83
CA GLU A 179 22.91 -4.43 -2.40
C GLU A 179 22.03 -3.54 -1.50
N VAL A 180 21.76 -2.29 -1.91
CA VAL A 180 20.79 -1.43 -1.20
C VAL A 180 19.38 -2.01 -1.28
N GLY A 181 19.01 -2.62 -2.42
CA GLY A 181 17.74 -3.32 -2.58
C GLY A 181 17.62 -4.52 -1.62
N ASP A 182 18.67 -5.33 -1.52
CA ASP A 182 18.71 -6.50 -0.65
C ASP A 182 18.71 -6.11 0.83
N LEU A 183 19.42 -5.03 1.21
CA LEU A 183 19.32 -4.43 2.54
C LEU A 183 17.87 -4.02 2.89
N LEU A 184 17.17 -3.33 1.99
CA LEU A 184 15.77 -2.94 2.21
C LEU A 184 14.85 -4.16 2.32
N PHE A 185 15.10 -5.21 1.53
CA PHE A 185 14.37 -6.46 1.60
C PHE A 185 14.61 -7.19 2.93
N ALA A 186 15.85 -7.24 3.41
CA ALA A 186 16.23 -7.82 4.69
C ALA A 186 15.61 -7.05 5.88
N VAL A 187 15.64 -5.72 5.84
CA VAL A 187 14.99 -4.87 6.86
C VAL A 187 13.49 -5.11 6.90
N THR A 188 12.85 -5.23 5.73
CA THR A 188 11.41 -5.57 5.65
C THR A 188 11.12 -6.94 6.29
N ASN A 189 11.99 -7.91 6.06
CA ASN A 189 11.86 -9.24 6.65
C ASN A 189 11.99 -9.22 8.17
N TRP A 190 12.94 -8.43 8.67
CA TRP A 190 13.11 -8.25 10.11
C TRP A 190 11.90 -7.55 10.74
N ALA A 191 11.40 -6.47 10.15
CA ALA A 191 10.19 -5.79 10.60
C ALA A 191 8.98 -6.75 10.68
N ARG A 192 8.79 -7.60 9.65
CA ARG A 192 7.74 -8.62 9.63
C ARG A 192 7.85 -9.58 10.81
N HIS A 193 9.06 -10.06 11.13
CA HIS A 193 9.31 -10.94 12.28
C HIS A 193 9.11 -10.24 13.63
N LEU A 194 9.23 -8.92 13.68
CA LEU A 194 8.87 -8.10 14.84
C LEU A 194 7.36 -7.79 14.93
N GLY A 195 6.55 -8.25 13.96
CA GLY A 195 5.11 -7.94 13.90
C GLY A 195 4.82 -6.51 13.44
N VAL A 196 5.76 -5.85 12.78
CA VAL A 196 5.65 -4.47 12.30
C VAL A 196 5.44 -4.47 10.79
N ASP A 197 4.44 -3.73 10.31
CA ASP A 197 4.26 -3.46 8.89
C ASP A 197 5.27 -2.38 8.43
N ALA A 198 6.26 -2.79 7.65
CA ALA A 198 7.38 -1.92 7.26
C ALA A 198 6.93 -0.67 6.47
N GLU A 199 5.93 -0.81 5.60
CA GLU A 199 5.40 0.30 4.80
C GLU A 199 4.77 1.37 5.70
N SER A 200 3.88 0.95 6.60
CA SER A 200 3.20 1.85 7.55
C SER A 200 4.19 2.46 8.55
N ALA A 201 5.17 1.68 9.01
CA ALA A 201 6.22 2.19 9.90
C ALA A 201 7.07 3.27 9.23
N LEU A 202 7.42 3.11 7.95
CA LEU A 202 8.15 4.13 7.20
C LEU A 202 7.29 5.37 6.97
N ARG A 203 6.01 5.22 6.61
CA ARG A 203 5.07 6.34 6.46
C ARG A 203 4.96 7.18 7.74
N ALA A 204 4.74 6.55 8.89
CA ALA A 204 4.72 7.24 10.18
C ALA A 204 6.09 7.89 10.51
N GLY A 205 7.19 7.26 10.11
CA GLY A 205 8.54 7.81 10.20
C GLY A 205 8.71 9.11 9.39
N ASN A 206 8.20 9.12 8.16
CA ASN A 206 8.23 10.27 7.25
C ASN A 206 7.39 11.43 7.80
N LEU A 207 6.16 11.16 8.26
CA LEU A 207 5.31 12.18 8.90
C LEU A 207 5.99 12.83 10.10
N LYS A 208 6.62 12.02 10.96
CA LYS A 208 7.38 12.53 12.11
C LYS A 208 8.60 13.35 11.67
N PHE A 209 9.32 12.92 10.63
CA PHE A 209 10.44 13.69 10.09
C PHE A 209 9.97 15.05 9.57
N GLU A 210 8.89 15.08 8.79
CA GLU A 210 8.30 16.29 8.24
C GLU A 210 7.83 17.27 9.33
N ALA A 211 7.09 16.77 10.32
CA ALA A 211 6.64 17.59 11.44
C ALA A 211 7.81 18.23 12.19
N ARG A 212 8.89 17.48 12.40
CA ARG A 212 10.11 17.99 13.04
C ARG A 212 10.85 18.98 12.17
N PHE A 213 10.92 18.71 10.86
CA PHE A 213 11.61 19.57 9.92
C PHE A 213 10.93 20.94 9.84
N ARG A 214 9.61 20.97 9.71
CA ARG A 214 8.82 22.21 9.78
C ARG A 214 9.04 22.96 11.09
N ALA A 215 9.09 22.25 12.22
CA ALA A 215 9.34 22.88 13.52
C ALA A 215 10.75 23.49 13.63
N ILE A 216 11.79 22.88 13.04
CA ILE A 216 13.13 23.50 13.02
C ILE A 216 13.20 24.69 12.06
N GLU A 217 12.45 24.67 10.95
CA GLU A 217 12.30 25.81 10.05
C GLU A 217 11.65 26.99 10.77
N ASP A 218 10.55 26.75 11.50
CA ASP A 218 9.86 27.76 12.29
C ASP A 218 10.76 28.37 13.38
N LEU A 219 11.55 27.53 14.05
CA LEU A 219 12.51 28.01 15.07
C LEU A 219 13.67 28.79 14.47
N GLY A 220 14.13 28.41 13.29
CA GLY A 220 15.22 29.07 12.58
C GLY A 220 14.80 30.36 11.87
N GLY A 221 13.51 30.49 11.54
CA GLY A 221 12.93 31.61 10.80
C GLY A 221 13.69 31.91 9.51
N ASP A 222 13.74 33.19 9.13
CA ASP A 222 14.41 33.66 7.89
C ASP A 222 15.90 33.28 7.82
N ALA A 223 16.54 33.02 8.96
CA ALA A 223 17.95 32.66 9.02
C ALA A 223 18.22 31.17 8.73
N PHE A 224 17.18 30.31 8.78
CA PHE A 224 17.33 28.85 8.72
C PHE A 224 18.12 28.37 7.49
N ALA A 225 17.85 28.95 6.31
CA ALA A 225 18.52 28.58 5.08
C ALA A 225 20.05 28.76 5.16
N GLY A 226 20.51 29.82 5.85
CA GLY A 226 21.92 30.15 6.03
C GLY A 226 22.62 29.43 7.19
N MET A 227 21.88 28.68 8.01
CA MET A 227 22.46 27.96 9.15
C MET A 227 23.32 26.77 8.69
N THR A 228 24.38 26.50 9.45
CA THR A 228 25.21 25.31 9.28
C THR A 228 24.45 24.05 9.67
N LEU A 229 24.96 22.88 9.29
CA LEU A 229 24.38 21.60 9.71
C LEU A 229 24.36 21.47 11.24
N ASP A 230 25.43 21.87 11.92
CA ASP A 230 25.51 21.79 13.39
C ASP A 230 24.42 22.66 14.05
N GLN A 231 24.19 23.87 13.53
CA GLN A 231 23.12 24.75 14.01
C GLN A 231 21.72 24.15 13.76
N LYS A 232 21.51 23.55 12.59
CA LYS A 232 20.25 22.85 12.27
C LYS A 232 20.04 21.63 13.17
N GLU A 233 21.11 20.90 13.48
CA GLU A 233 21.08 19.75 14.39
C GLU A 233 20.80 20.18 15.84
N GLU A 234 21.32 21.32 16.29
CA GLU A 234 20.96 21.89 17.60
C GLU A 234 19.45 22.16 17.70
N LEU A 235 18.85 22.76 16.66
CA LEU A 235 17.41 22.97 16.58
C LEU A 235 16.65 21.63 16.54
N TRP A 236 17.14 20.66 15.78
CA TRP A 236 16.54 19.32 15.68
C TRP A 236 16.49 18.62 17.04
N GLN A 237 17.57 18.67 17.81
CA GLN A 237 17.63 18.12 19.15
C GLN A 237 16.69 18.86 20.13
N VAL A 238 16.49 20.17 19.95
CA VAL A 238 15.49 20.93 20.72
C VAL A 238 14.08 20.42 20.42
N VAL A 239 13.71 20.26 19.15
CA VAL A 239 12.38 19.77 18.75
C VAL A 239 12.14 18.34 19.25
N LYS A 240 13.12 17.45 19.06
CA LYS A 240 13.03 16.04 19.48
C LYS A 240 12.81 15.88 20.99
N ARG A 241 13.41 16.74 21.82
CA ARG A 241 13.21 16.74 23.29
C ARG A 241 11.81 17.18 23.71
N ARG A 242 11.09 17.95 22.87
CA ARG A 242 9.73 18.43 23.15
C ARG A 242 8.64 17.40 22.84
N GLY A 243 8.99 16.22 22.34
CA GLY A 243 8.05 15.16 21.98
C GLY A 243 7.39 15.36 20.60
N GLY A 244 7.91 16.27 19.79
CA GLY A 244 7.64 16.33 18.35
C GLY A 244 8.41 15.26 17.58
#